data_AF-A0A6L6ITA2-F1
#
_entry.id   AF-A0A6L6ITA2-F1
#
_cell.length_a   1.000
_cell.length_b   1.000
_cell.length_c   1.000
_cell.angle_alpha   90.00
_cell.angle_beta   90.00
_cell.angle_gamma   90.00
#
_symmetry.space_group_name_H-M   'P 1'
#
loop_
_entity.id
_entity.type
_entity.pdbx_description
1 polymer ?
#
loop_
_entity_poly.entity_id
_entity_poly.type
_entity_poly.pdbx_seq_one_letter_code
_entity_poly.pdbx_strand_id
1 'polypeptide(L)'
;MEKTITETLHSLGLKTTKESLNKTIFLLNFGSLKSHQAVFDEAFNEIAEAKQQRSWQVITNCLNENTNAEMTVMTVRTMFKRAKAKKRSGQ
;
A
#
# COMPACT_ATOMS: atom_id res chain seq x y z
N MET A 1 27.21 -15.56 9.20
CA MET A 1 26.19 -15.44 8.13
C MET A 1 25.08 -14.59 8.70
N GLU A 2 25.09 -13.28 8.40
CA GLU A 2 24.02 -12.38 8.86
C GLU A 2 22.73 -12.75 8.12
N LYS A 3 21.68 -13.10 8.87
CA LYS A 3 20.35 -13.27 8.28
C LYS A 3 19.88 -11.91 7.80
N THR A 4 19.37 -11.86 6.57
CA THR A 4 18.79 -10.61 6.08
C THR A 4 17.55 -10.25 6.89
N ILE A 5 17.22 -8.97 7.02
CA ILE A 5 16.03 -8.51 7.74
C ILE A 5 14.76 -9.21 7.21
N THR A 6 14.71 -9.48 5.90
CA THR A 6 13.63 -10.22 5.24
C THR A 6 13.53 -11.66 5.74
N GLU A 7 14.63 -12.40 5.80
CA GLU A 7 14.65 -13.78 6.31
C GLU A 7 14.23 -13.86 7.77
N THR A 8 14.64 -12.88 8.59
CA THR A 8 14.21 -12.78 9.99
C THR A 8 12.72 -12.52 10.09
N LEU A 9 12.17 -11.58 9.32
CA LEU A 9 10.73 -11.29 9.31
C LEU A 9 9.92 -12.52 8.89
N HIS A 10 10.36 -13.22 7.83
CA HIS A 10 9.68 -14.41 7.33
C HIS A 10 9.71 -15.56 8.34
N SER A 11 10.83 -15.74 9.06
CA SER A 11 10.91 -16.75 10.14
C SER A 11 9.95 -16.47 11.31
N LEU A 12 9.50 -15.23 11.45
CA LEU A 12 8.50 -14.78 12.43
C LEU A 12 7.08 -14.74 11.86
N GLY A 13 6.88 -15.18 10.61
CA GLY A 13 5.59 -15.10 9.91
C GLY A 13 5.17 -13.67 9.55
N LEU A 14 6.09 -12.71 9.56
CA LEU A 14 5.83 -11.30 9.29
C LEU A 14 6.12 -10.95 7.83
N LYS A 15 5.30 -10.07 7.26
CA LYS A 15 5.50 -9.50 5.93
C LYS A 15 6.31 -8.20 5.99
N THR A 16 7.18 -8.00 5.01
CA THR A 16 7.77 -6.70 4.72
C THR A 16 6.67 -5.72 4.28
N THR A 17 6.94 -4.41 4.37
CA THR A 17 5.99 -3.38 3.90
C THR A 17 5.64 -3.56 2.42
N LYS A 18 6.63 -3.94 1.59
CA LYS A 18 6.44 -4.21 0.16
C LYS A 18 5.47 -5.37 -0.06
N GLU A 19 5.67 -6.49 0.63
CA GLU A 19 4.79 -7.65 0.55
C GLU A 19 3.37 -7.35 1.02
N SER A 20 3.23 -6.49 2.03
CA SER A 20 1.93 -5.99 2.49
C SER A 20 1.26 -5.02 1.52
N LEU A 21 1.91 -4.59 0.45
CA LEU A 21 1.39 -3.63 -0.54
C LEU A 21 1.51 -4.15 -1.99
N ASN A 22 1.73 -5.46 -2.17
CA ASN A 22 2.03 -6.05 -3.48
C ASN A 22 0.93 -5.77 -4.52
N LYS A 23 -0.35 -5.89 -4.18
CA LYS A 23 -1.46 -5.59 -5.10
C LYS A 23 -1.47 -4.13 -5.48
N THR A 24 -1.31 -3.23 -4.50
CA THR A 24 -1.30 -1.79 -4.70
C THR A 24 -0.16 -1.39 -5.64
N ILE A 25 1.05 -1.89 -5.39
CA ILE A 25 2.24 -1.63 -6.22
C ILE A 25 2.02 -2.16 -7.65
N PHE A 26 1.51 -3.39 -7.78
CA PHE A 26 1.21 -3.98 -9.07
C PHE A 26 0.22 -3.13 -9.88
N LEU A 27 -0.88 -2.72 -9.24
CA LEU A 27 -1.91 -1.91 -9.89
C LEU A 27 -1.43 -0.49 -10.25
N LEU A 28 -0.53 0.11 -9.47
CA LEU A 28 0.07 1.41 -9.80
C LEU A 28 1.02 1.34 -10.99
N ASN A 29 1.76 0.24 -11.17
CA ASN A 29 2.71 0.09 -12.28
C ASN A 29 2.07 -0.45 -13.56
N PHE A 30 1.14 -1.41 -13.42
CA PHE A 30 0.67 -2.24 -14.53
C PHE A 30 -0.86 -2.33 -14.62
N GLY A 31 -1.58 -1.76 -13.66
CA GLY A 31 -3.03 -1.78 -13.69
C GLY A 31 -3.58 -0.96 -14.85
N SER A 32 -4.62 -1.47 -15.51
CA SER A 32 -5.41 -0.72 -16.50
C SER A 32 -6.36 0.31 -15.86
N LEU A 33 -6.24 0.51 -14.54
CA LEU A 33 -7.10 1.41 -13.78
C LEU A 33 -6.80 2.86 -14.15
N LYS A 34 -7.85 3.62 -14.47
CA LYS A 34 -7.76 4.97 -15.04
C LYS A 34 -7.13 6.02 -14.11
N SER A 35 -6.90 5.73 -12.83
CA SER A 35 -6.32 6.66 -11.86
C SER A 35 -5.79 5.98 -10.60
N HIS A 36 -4.89 6.67 -9.88
CA HIS A 36 -4.43 6.22 -8.56
C HIS A 36 -5.58 6.08 -7.55
N GLN A 37 -6.61 6.92 -7.61
CA GLN A 37 -7.77 6.77 -6.70
C GLN A 37 -8.50 5.43 -6.93
N ALA A 38 -8.64 5.00 -8.19
CA ALA A 38 -9.25 3.71 -8.51
C ALA A 38 -8.42 2.54 -7.98
N VAL A 39 -7.09 2.66 -8.01
CA VAL A 39 -6.19 1.69 -7.37
C VAL A 39 -6.43 1.62 -5.86
N PHE A 40 -6.57 2.77 -5.19
CA PHE A 40 -6.82 2.83 -3.76
C PHE A 40 -8.20 2.28 -3.36
N ASP A 41 -9.21 2.43 -4.22
CA ASP A 41 -10.53 1.83 -4.02
C ASP A 41 -10.45 0.29 -4.10
N GLU A 42 -9.74 -0.23 -5.12
CA GLU A 42 -9.61 -1.66 -5.41
C GLU A 42 -8.68 -2.39 -4.41
N ALA A 43 -7.60 -1.72 -3.98
CA ALA A 43 -6.64 -2.26 -3.02
C ALA A 43 -6.90 -1.80 -1.57
N PHE A 44 -8.09 -1.26 -1.28
CA PHE A 44 -8.41 -0.66 0.02
C PHE A 44 -8.08 -1.56 1.21
N ASN A 45 -8.49 -2.83 1.17
CA ASN A 45 -8.27 -3.77 2.28
C ASN A 45 -6.78 -3.99 2.55
N GLU A 46 -5.98 -4.17 1.50
CA GLU A 46 -4.53 -4.35 1.60
C GLU A 46 -3.86 -3.12 2.24
N ILE A 47 -4.22 -1.92 1.78
CA ILE A 47 -3.68 -0.66 2.33
C ILE A 47 -4.14 -0.47 3.79
N ALA A 48 -5.39 -0.85 4.11
CA ALA A 48 -5.92 -0.77 5.47
C ALA A 48 -5.18 -1.70 6.44
N GLU A 49 -4.90 -2.93 6.02
CA GLU A 49 -4.10 -3.90 6.78
C GLU A 49 -2.66 -3.41 6.98
N ALA A 50 -2.00 -2.97 5.92
CA ALA A 50 -0.66 -2.39 6.02
C ALA A 50 -0.62 -1.20 6.99
N LYS A 51 -1.68 -0.37 7.00
CA LYS A 51 -1.77 0.79 7.88
C LYS A 51 -1.96 0.43 9.36
N GLN A 52 -2.45 -0.76 9.69
CA GLN A 52 -2.49 -1.21 11.10
C GLN A 52 -1.09 -1.34 11.69
N GLN A 53 -0.10 -1.68 10.86
CA GLN A 53 1.26 -2.01 11.30
C GLN A 53 2.30 -0.95 10.92
N ARG A 54 1.99 -0.06 9.99
CA ARG A 54 2.93 0.90 9.39
C ARG A 54 2.43 2.34 9.49
N SER A 55 3.37 3.29 9.51
CA SER A 55 3.06 4.71 9.42
C SER A 55 2.70 5.09 7.98
N TRP A 56 2.00 6.22 7.80
CA TRP A 56 1.72 6.72 6.45
C TRP A 56 3.00 7.08 5.68
N GLN A 57 4.05 7.53 6.37
CA GLN A 57 5.34 7.81 5.77
C GLN A 57 5.95 6.54 5.16
N VAL A 58 5.98 5.44 5.92
CA VAL A 58 6.54 4.16 5.47
C VAL A 58 5.77 3.60 4.28
N ILE A 59 4.43 3.67 4.32
CA ILE A 59 3.60 3.26 3.17
C ILE A 59 3.90 4.12 1.94
N THR A 60 3.93 5.45 2.10
CA THR A 60 4.15 6.38 0.98
C THR A 60 5.52 6.18 0.34
N ASN A 61 6.58 6.07 1.16
CA ASN A 61 7.91 5.80 0.68
C ASN A 61 7.96 4.47 -0.08
N CYS A 62 7.39 3.40 0.49
CA CYS A 62 7.36 2.09 -0.17
C CYS A 62 6.64 2.12 -1.52
N LEU A 63 5.50 2.82 -1.62
CA LEU A 63 4.80 2.99 -2.89
C LEU A 63 5.67 3.75 -3.90
N ASN A 64 6.29 4.87 -3.52
CA ASN A 64 7.11 5.67 -4.44
C ASN A 64 8.44 5.00 -4.81
N GLU A 65 9.04 4.20 -3.92
CA GLU A 65 10.25 3.43 -4.21
C GLU A 65 10.00 2.29 -5.20
N ASN A 66 8.75 1.80 -5.28
CA ASN A 66 8.38 0.65 -6.10
C ASN A 66 7.43 1.03 -7.25
N THR A 67 7.12 2.31 -7.45
CA THR A 67 6.24 2.80 -8.51
C THR A 67 6.68 4.19 -8.98
N ASN A 68 6.25 4.60 -10.18
CA ASN A 68 6.53 5.95 -10.70
C ASN A 68 5.49 6.99 -10.27
N ALA A 69 4.77 6.76 -9.16
CA ALA A 69 3.60 7.55 -8.79
C ALA A 69 3.89 8.88 -8.08
N GLU A 70 5.12 9.08 -7.56
CA GLU A 70 5.62 10.29 -6.87
C GLU A 70 4.58 10.97 -5.95
N MET A 71 3.96 10.20 -5.06
CA MET A 71 2.87 10.69 -4.21
C MET A 71 3.36 11.32 -2.91
N THR A 72 2.68 12.38 -2.45
CA THR A 72 2.86 12.88 -1.09
C THR A 72 2.08 12.05 -0.06
N VAL A 73 2.49 12.11 1.20
CA VAL A 73 1.76 11.49 2.32
C VAL A 73 0.31 11.99 2.42
N MET A 74 0.08 13.29 2.15
CA MET A 74 -1.28 13.85 2.13
C MET A 74 -2.13 13.26 1.01
N THR A 75 -1.56 13.07 -0.18
CA THR A 75 -2.24 12.46 -1.32
C THR A 75 -2.67 11.04 -1.00
N VAL A 76 -1.75 10.20 -0.49
CA VAL A 76 -2.03 8.82 -0.05
C VAL A 76 -3.14 8.78 1.01
N ARG A 77 -3.05 9.62 2.05
CA ARG A 77 -4.06 9.69 3.13
C ARG A 77 -5.43 10.10 2.60
N THR A 78 -5.48 11.05 1.68
CA THR A 78 -6.71 11.56 1.09
C THR A 78 -7.40 10.49 0.26
N MET A 79 -6.66 9.80 -0.60
CA MET A 79 -7.21 8.72 -1.43
C MET A 79 -7.69 7.55 -0.57
N PHE A 80 -6.94 7.18 0.47
CA PHE A 80 -7.38 6.17 1.43
C PHE A 80 -8.66 6.58 2.15
N LYS A 81 -8.78 7.85 2.59
CA LYS A 81 -10.00 8.35 3.26
C LYS A 81 -11.21 8.25 2.34
N ARG A 82 -11.06 8.58 1.04
CA ARG A 82 -12.12 8.47 0.03
C ARG A 82 -12.52 7.01 -0.21
N ALA A 83 -11.54 6.12 -0.39
CA ALA A 83 -11.78 4.69 -0.54
C ALA A 83 -12.52 4.09 0.68
N LYS A 84 -12.12 4.50 1.90
CA LYS A 84 -12.81 4.11 3.15
C LYS A 84 -14.27 4.58 3.18
N ALA A 85 -14.52 5.82 2.75
CA ALA A 85 -15.89 6.35 2.70
C ALA A 85 -16.75 5.56 1.72
N LYS A 86 -16.22 5.27 0.52
CA LYS A 86 -16.88 4.46 -0.51
C LYS A 86 -17.24 3.05 -0.01
N LYS A 87 -16.31 2.36 0.65
CA LYS A 87 -16.57 1.04 1.26
C LYS A 87 -17.66 1.07 2.32
N ARG A 88 -17.80 2.17 3.06
CA ARG A 88 -18.85 2.35 4.08
C ARG A 88 -20.22 2.65 3.46
N SER A 89 -20.26 3.32 2.32
CA SER A 89 -21.50 3.63 1.62
C SER A 89 -22.07 2.48 0.80
N GLY A 90 -21.40 1.31 0.75
CA GLY A 90 -21.89 0.11 0.05
C GLY A 90 -21.97 0.26 -1.49
N GLN A 91 -21.30 1.27 -2.04
CA GLN A 91 -21.19 1.54 -3.49
C GLN A 91 -19.86 1.05 -4.06
#